data_AF-A0A263CYT9-F1
#
_entry.id   AF-A0A263CYT9-F1
#
_cell.length_a   1.000
_cell.length_b   1.000
_cell.length_c   1.000
_cell.angle_alpha   90.00
_cell.angle_beta   90.00
_cell.angle_gamma   90.00
#
_symmetry.space_group_name_H-M   'P 1'
#
loop_
_entity.id
_entity.type
_entity.pdbx_description
1 polymer ?
#
loop_
_entity_poly.entity_id
_entity_poly.type
_entity_poly.pdbx_seq_one_letter_code
_entity_poly.pdbx_strand_id
1 'polypeptide(L)'
;MPAGDQLHGVTDSLERGAQMAGNVAGNIEGHRTSLRPTVEALKGQWEGTARPQFDAAHAQWEQGITRLNAAMNSLGENTRFSANTYMAADQSGASSLSATQGHSPFGGALNA
;
A
#
# COMPACT_ATOMS: atom_id res chain seq x y z
N MET A 1 29.64 -3.87 -0.72
CA MET A 1 28.66 -3.48 0.31
C MET A 1 27.36 -4.23 0.04
N PRO A 2 26.99 -5.23 0.84
CA PRO A 2 25.78 -6.04 0.62
C PRO A 2 24.49 -5.47 1.24
N ALA A 3 24.59 -4.53 2.21
CA ALA A 3 23.43 -4.01 2.93
C ALA A 3 22.52 -3.09 2.10
N GLY A 4 23.09 -2.21 1.26
CA GLY A 4 22.30 -1.29 0.42
C GLY A 4 21.54 -2.01 -0.70
N ASP A 5 22.11 -3.08 -1.26
CA ASP A 5 21.45 -3.91 -2.27
C ASP A 5 20.22 -4.63 -1.71
N GLN A 6 20.34 -5.14 -0.48
CA GLN A 6 19.22 -5.76 0.23
C GLN A 6 18.11 -4.76 0.58
N LEU A 7 18.46 -3.52 0.94
CA LEU A 7 17.52 -2.47 1.33
C LEU A 7 16.72 -1.93 0.13
N HIS A 8 17.36 -1.79 -1.02
CA HIS A 8 16.67 -1.50 -2.28
C HIS A 8 15.71 -2.63 -2.67
N GLY A 9 16.15 -3.89 -2.62
CA GLY A 9 15.28 -5.02 -2.93
C GLY A 9 14.03 -5.09 -2.02
N VAL A 10 14.18 -4.76 -0.74
CA VAL A 10 13.04 -4.65 0.20
C VAL A 10 12.12 -3.50 -0.20
N THR A 11 12.67 -2.32 -0.51
CA THR A 11 11.90 -1.16 -0.96
C THR A 11 11.09 -1.45 -2.23
N ASP A 12 11.71 -2.06 -3.24
CA ASP A 12 11.04 -2.46 -4.49
C ASP A 12 9.88 -3.45 -4.26
N SER A 13 10.08 -4.39 -3.32
CA SER A 13 9.05 -5.37 -2.96
C SER A 13 7.84 -4.71 -2.27
N LEU A 14 8.10 -3.71 -1.43
CA LEU A 14 7.07 -2.92 -0.76
C LEU A 14 6.27 -2.09 -1.78
N GLU A 15 6.94 -1.36 -2.68
CA GLU A 15 6.25 -0.59 -3.72
C GLU A 15 5.35 -1.45 -4.60
N ARG A 16 5.83 -2.64 -5.00
CA ARG A 16 5.04 -3.61 -5.76
C ARG A 16 3.81 -4.07 -4.97
N GLY A 17 3.97 -4.37 -3.68
CA GLY A 17 2.86 -4.75 -2.80
C GLY A 17 1.80 -3.64 -2.70
N ALA A 18 2.23 -2.39 -2.56
CA ALA A 18 1.33 -1.23 -2.52
C ALA A 18 0.56 -1.04 -3.83
N GLN A 19 1.23 -1.18 -4.98
CA GLN A 19 0.59 -1.12 -6.29
C GLN A 19 -0.44 -2.23 -6.48
N MET A 20 -0.10 -3.47 -6.08
CA MET A 20 -1.04 -4.60 -6.14
C MET A 20 -2.27 -4.35 -5.28
N ALA A 21 -2.11 -3.84 -4.06
CA ALA A 21 -3.23 -3.50 -3.18
C ALA A 21 -4.14 -2.43 -3.81
N GLY A 22 -3.57 -1.37 -4.39
CA GLY A 22 -4.35 -0.34 -5.10
C GLY A 22 -5.12 -0.91 -6.30
N ASN A 23 -4.48 -1.76 -7.11
CA ASN A 23 -5.12 -2.38 -8.28
C ASN A 23 -6.28 -3.28 -7.88
N VAL A 24 -6.12 -4.10 -6.84
CA VAL A 24 -7.20 -4.99 -6.36
C VAL A 24 -8.36 -4.17 -5.79
N ALA A 25 -8.10 -3.10 -5.04
CA ALA A 25 -9.14 -2.20 -4.55
C ALA A 25 -9.93 -1.56 -5.71
N GLY A 26 -9.23 -1.09 -6.75
CA GLY A 26 -9.85 -0.56 -7.96
C GLY A 26 -10.74 -1.59 -8.69
N ASN A 27 -10.27 -2.83 -8.81
CA ASN A 27 -11.03 -3.91 -9.44
C ASN A 27 -12.30 -4.26 -8.64
N ILE A 28 -12.21 -4.31 -7.31
CA ILE A 28 -13.37 -4.57 -6.44
C ILE A 28 -14.42 -3.47 -6.60
N GLU A 29 -14.01 -2.20 -6.63
CA GLU A 29 -14.93 -1.08 -6.84
C GLU A 29 -15.55 -1.09 -8.24
N GLY A 30 -14.78 -1.49 -9.26
CA GLY A 30 -15.28 -1.72 -10.62
C GLY A 30 -16.36 -2.81 -10.66
N HIS A 31 -16.11 -3.96 -10.03
CA HIS A 31 -17.09 -5.04 -9.93
C HIS A 31 -18.35 -4.59 -9.18
N ARG A 32 -18.21 -3.90 -8.05
CA ARG A 32 -19.34 -3.32 -7.30
C ARG A 32 -20.19 -2.41 -8.18
N THR A 33 -19.57 -1.49 -8.91
CA THR A 33 -20.26 -0.57 -9.81
C THR A 33 -20.99 -1.31 -10.93
N SER A 34 -20.38 -2.38 -11.47
CA SER A 34 -20.99 -3.20 -12.52
C SER A 34 -22.17 -4.04 -12.03
N LEU A 35 -22.14 -4.51 -10.78
CA LEU A 35 -23.17 -5.36 -10.19
C LEU A 35 -24.39 -4.56 -9.69
N ARG A 36 -24.18 -3.29 -9.33
CA ARG A 36 -25.25 -2.43 -8.76
C ARG A 36 -26.52 -2.38 -9.63
N PRO A 37 -26.49 -2.18 -10.96
CA PRO A 37 -27.69 -2.19 -11.79
C PRO A 37 -28.44 -3.53 -11.77
N THR A 38 -27.70 -4.64 -11.80
CA THR A 38 -28.28 -6.00 -11.74
C THR A 38 -28.96 -6.23 -10.39
N VAL A 39 -28.33 -5.79 -9.30
CA VAL A 39 -28.90 -5.89 -7.96
C VAL A 39 -30.16 -5.04 -7.83
N GLU A 40 -30.15 -3.79 -8.31
CA GLU A 40 -31.34 -2.92 -8.27
C GLU A 40 -32.49 -3.47 -9.13
N ALA A 41 -32.20 -4.08 -10.28
CA ALA A 41 -33.20 -4.77 -11.09
C ALA A 41 -33.83 -5.97 -10.35
N LEU A 42 -33.00 -6.77 -9.66
CA LEU A 42 -33.47 -7.91 -8.84
C LEU A 42 -34.32 -7.44 -7.66
N LYS A 43 -33.96 -6.34 -7.00
CA LYS A 43 -34.78 -5.73 -5.94
C LYS A 43 -36.16 -5.37 -6.44
N GLY A 44 -36.28 -4.89 -7.67
CA GLY A 44 -37.57 -4.61 -8.30
C GLY A 44 -38.45 -5.87 -8.46
N GLN A 45 -37.85 -7.05 -8.62
CA GLN A 45 -38.56 -8.31 -8.83
C GLN A 45 -38.88 -9.09 -7.54
N TRP A 46 -38.13 -8.86 -6.46
CA TRP A 46 -38.46 -9.46 -5.17
C TRP A 46 -39.58 -8.67 -4.49
N GLU A 47 -40.81 -9.15 -4.66
CA GLU A 47 -41.96 -8.73 -3.88
C GLU A 47 -42.16 -9.66 -2.67
N GLY A 48 -42.61 -9.10 -1.54
CA GLY A 48 -42.96 -9.87 -0.34
C GLY A 48 -41.84 -10.01 0.70
N THR A 49 -41.89 -11.09 1.48
CA THR A 49 -41.13 -11.29 2.74
C THR A 49 -39.62 -11.49 2.56
N ALA A 50 -39.15 -11.76 1.34
CA ALA A 50 -37.72 -11.93 1.05
C ALA A 50 -36.97 -10.58 0.90
N ARG A 51 -37.69 -9.48 0.62
CA ARG A 51 -37.11 -8.16 0.37
C ARG A 51 -36.28 -7.61 1.54
N PRO A 52 -36.75 -7.64 2.80
CA PRO A 52 -35.99 -7.10 3.92
C PRO A 52 -34.70 -7.89 4.19
N GLN A 53 -34.74 -9.22 3.99
CA GLN A 53 -33.57 -10.08 4.17
C GLN A 53 -32.52 -9.80 3.09
N PHE A 54 -32.97 -9.60 1.86
CA PHE A 54 -32.07 -9.20 0.79
C PHE A 54 -31.48 -7.82 1.02
N ASP A 55 -32.29 -6.82 1.39
CA ASP A 55 -31.82 -5.46 1.67
C ASP A 55 -30.75 -5.46 2.78
N ALA A 56 -30.94 -6.26 3.82
CA ALA A 56 -29.96 -6.43 4.89
C ALA A 56 -28.66 -7.09 4.38
N ALA A 57 -28.76 -8.16 3.60
CA ALA A 57 -27.59 -8.84 3.02
C ALA A 57 -26.81 -7.92 2.07
N HIS A 58 -27.52 -7.16 1.23
CA HIS A 58 -26.93 -6.19 0.31
C HIS A 58 -26.23 -5.07 1.08
N ALA A 59 -26.85 -4.51 2.11
CA ALA A 59 -26.24 -3.49 2.95
C ALA A 59 -24.97 -3.99 3.66
N GLN A 60 -24.97 -5.24 4.14
CA GLN A 60 -23.79 -5.86 4.74
C GLN A 60 -22.66 -6.05 3.72
N TRP A 61 -22.98 -6.49 2.51
CA TRP A 61 -22.02 -6.63 1.42
C TRP A 61 -21.39 -5.28 1.03
N GLU A 62 -22.20 -4.24 0.86
CA GLU A 62 -21.77 -2.87 0.56
C GLU A 62 -20.81 -2.31 1.64
N GLN A 63 -21.13 -2.55 2.91
CA GLN A 63 -20.25 -2.20 4.02
C GLN A 63 -18.95 -3.01 4.02
N GLY A 64 -19.02 -4.30 3.71
CA GLY A 64 -17.86 -5.19 3.60
C GLY A 64 -16.88 -4.73 2.53
N ILE A 65 -17.37 -4.41 1.33
CA ILE A 65 -16.53 -3.88 0.25
C ILE A 65 -15.89 -2.56 0.64
N THR A 66 -16.65 -1.65 1.25
CA THR A 66 -16.12 -0.35 1.72
C THR A 66 -14.97 -0.54 2.71
N ARG A 67 -15.13 -1.45 3.68
CA ARG A 67 -14.09 -1.77 4.67
C ARG A 67 -12.85 -2.40 4.02
N LEU A 68 -13.06 -3.33 3.09
CA LEU A 68 -11.96 -3.98 2.37
C LEU A 68 -11.15 -2.98 1.55
N ASN A 69 -11.82 -2.11 0.79
CA ASN A 69 -11.15 -1.06 0.02
C ASN A 69 -10.39 -0.09 0.93
N ALA A 70 -10.96 0.31 2.06
CA ALA A 70 -10.27 1.16 3.04
C ALA A 70 -9.00 0.48 3.60
N ALA A 71 -9.08 -0.81 3.95
CA ALA A 71 -7.94 -1.57 4.45
C ALA A 71 -6.83 -1.72 3.39
N MET A 72 -7.21 -1.99 2.14
CA MET A 72 -6.27 -2.12 1.01
C MET A 72 -5.57 -0.79 0.69
N ASN A 73 -6.31 0.32 0.72
CA ASN A 73 -5.72 1.65 0.55
C ASN A 73 -4.78 2.00 1.71
N SER A 74 -5.18 1.72 2.96
CA SER A 74 -4.33 1.92 4.14
C SER A 74 -3.06 1.06 4.08
N LEU A 75 -3.17 -0.19 3.62
CA LEU A 75 -2.03 -1.07 3.41
C LEU A 75 -1.07 -0.46 2.37
N GLY A 76 -1.59 -0.01 1.23
CA GLY A 76 -0.77 0.64 0.20
C GLY A 76 -0.06 1.89 0.70
N GLU A 77 -0.76 2.73 1.46
CA GLU A 77 -0.20 3.96 2.03
C GLU A 77 0.88 3.66 3.07
N ASN A 78 0.60 2.79 4.04
CA ASN A 78 1.58 2.38 5.07
C ASN A 78 2.83 1.74 4.44
N THR A 79 2.63 0.98 3.37
CA THR A 79 3.72 0.33 2.64
C THR A 79 4.61 1.36 1.92
N ARG A 80 4.01 2.36 1.26
CA ARG A 80 4.74 3.49 0.66
C ARG A 80 5.46 4.35 1.69
N PHE A 81 4.80 4.65 2.81
CA PHE A 81 5.41 5.38 3.92
C PHE A 81 6.64 4.65 4.45
N SER A 82 6.54 3.33 4.62
CA SER A 82 7.66 2.49 5.05
C SER A 82 8.81 2.52 4.04
N ALA A 83 8.50 2.37 2.74
CA ALA A 83 9.48 2.47 1.65
C ALA A 83 10.24 3.82 1.66
N ASN A 84 9.51 4.94 1.76
CA ASN A 84 10.11 6.27 1.85
C ASN A 84 10.99 6.45 3.09
N THR A 85 10.56 5.89 4.23
CA THR A 85 11.33 5.93 5.48
C THR A 85 12.65 5.16 5.33
N TYR A 86 12.63 4.00 4.69
CA TYR A 86 13.83 3.21 4.41
C TYR A 86 14.79 3.95 3.48
N MET A 87 14.30 4.57 2.40
CA MET A 87 15.13 5.38 1.50
C MET A 87 15.78 6.58 2.23
N ALA A 88 15.02 7.29 3.06
CA ALA A 88 15.55 8.42 3.82
C ALA A 88 16.64 7.99 4.82
N ALA A 89 16.45 6.85 5.48
CA ALA A 89 17.44 6.27 6.39
C ALA A 89 18.74 5.87 5.67
N ASP A 90 18.63 5.25 4.49
CA ASP A 90 19.79 4.88 3.67
C ASP A 90 20.60 6.10 3.25
N GLN A 91 19.95 7.15 2.75
CA GLN A 91 20.62 8.37 2.32
C GLN A 91 21.28 9.13 3.47
N SER A 92 20.66 9.12 4.66
CA SER A 92 21.29 9.65 5.87
C SER A 92 22.50 8.83 6.32
N GLY A 93 22.44 7.50 6.17
CA GLY A 93 23.57 6.61 6.47
C GLY A 93 24.75 6.85 5.53
N ALA A 94 24.50 6.90 4.22
CA ALA A 94 25.52 7.13 3.20
C ALA A 94 26.19 8.51 3.33
N SER A 95 25.43 9.56 3.65
CA SER A 95 25.98 10.89 3.90
C SER A 95 26.86 10.95 5.16
N SER A 96 26.46 10.25 6.23
CA SER A 96 27.28 10.18 7.46
C SER A 96 28.60 9.42 7.24
N LEU A 97 28.57 8.33 6.47
CA LEU A 97 29.76 7.52 6.17
C LEU A 97 30.73 8.28 5.26
N SER A 98 30.23 8.94 4.22
CA SER A 98 31.05 9.78 3.34
C SER A 98 31.67 10.97 4.06
N ALA A 99 30.93 11.62 4.97
CA ALA A 99 31.47 12.67 5.83
C ALA A 99 32.60 12.15 6.74
N THR A 100 32.48 10.93 7.25
CA THR A 100 33.50 10.31 8.12
C THR A 100 34.75 9.88 7.31
N GLN A 101 34.58 9.35 6.10
CA GLN A 101 35.70 9.00 5.21
C GLN A 101 36.49 10.24 4.74
N GLY A 102 35.82 11.36 4.51
CA GLY A 102 36.46 12.65 4.21
C GLY A 102 37.23 13.26 5.38
N HIS A 103 36.98 12.80 6.62
CA HIS A 103 37.57 13.31 7.85
C HIS A 103 38.61 12.35 8.46
N SER A 104 39.40 11.66 7.62
CA SER A 104 40.45 10.75 8.11
C SER A 104 41.43 11.47 9.06
N PRO A 105 41.46 11.14 10.37
CA PRO A 105 42.26 11.85 11.37
C PRO A 105 43.77 11.60 11.27
N PHE A 106 44.22 10.77 10.31
CA PHE A 106 45.62 10.39 10.11
C PHE A 106 46.24 10.91 8.80
N GLY A 107 45.50 11.68 7.99
CA GLY A 107 45.97 12.15 6.68
C GLY A 107 46.91 13.36 6.69
N GLY A 108 47.03 14.08 7.82
CA GLY A 108 47.80 15.32 7.91
C GLY A 108 49.23 15.18 8.48
N ALA A 109 49.65 13.99 8.91
CA ALA A 109 50.87 13.82 9.71
C ALA A 109 52.09 13.24 8.96
N LEU A 110 52.04 13.08 7.63
CA LEU A 110 53.13 12.47 6.85
C LEU A 110 53.76 13.39 5.79
N ASN A 111 53.62 14.71 5.92
CA ASN A 111 54.27 15.66 5.00
C ASN A 111 54.95 16.85 5.72
N ALA A 112 55.76 16.54 6.74
CA ALA A 112 56.67 17.49 7.38
C ALA A 112 58.12 17.02 7.18
#